data_AF-A0A3E2VYC9-F1
#
_entry.id   AF-A0A3E2VYC9-F1
#
_cell.length_a   1.000
_cell.length_b   1.000
_cell.length_c   1.000
_cell.angle_alpha   90.00
_cell.angle_beta   90.00
_cell.angle_gamma   90.00
#
_symmetry.space_group_name_H-M   'P 1'
#
loop_
_entity.id
_entity.type
_entity.pdbx_description
1 polymer ?
#
loop_
_entity_poly.entity_id
_entity_poly.type
_entity_poly.pdbx_seq_one_letter_code
_entity_poly.pdbx_strand_id
1 'polypeptide(L)'
;MEQHAAKAPTCTEKGWKAYETCSRCDHTTYTELPALNHDYQAVTVEPTCETDGYTIFTCSRCKDSYTADPTDQLGHQFGAWSPNGTGSQSADCLRQGCAHTGSTDCRKFTFRTAEGETLTFCPVCGQAENAAQLEKIEAATAWANSGSLSAEDVTARTNGEYLSVAFETAGSLTQPTGRVRLALPAGLLEGKKLVRIAPDGTQTEMPFETERGKLIYTLDFVNSELPVMLFRLVPQTAAL
;
A
#
# COMPACT_ATOMS: atom_id res chain seq x y z
N MET A 1 79.79 -20.90 2.18
CA MET A 1 78.60 -20.06 2.08
C MET A 1 77.44 -20.99 1.84
N GLU A 2 76.40 -20.90 2.65
CA GLU A 2 75.13 -21.60 2.44
C GLU A 2 74.20 -20.65 1.68
N GLN A 3 73.49 -21.16 0.67
CA GLN A 3 72.63 -20.36 -0.20
C GLN A 3 71.16 -20.59 0.13
N HIS A 4 70.39 -19.51 0.21
CA HIS A 4 68.95 -19.52 0.46
C HIS A 4 68.22 -18.92 -0.73
N ALA A 5 67.18 -19.61 -1.22
CA ALA A 5 66.37 -19.14 -2.33
C ALA A 5 65.52 -17.91 -1.93
N ALA A 6 65.18 -17.09 -2.94
CA ALA A 6 64.29 -15.95 -2.74
C ALA A 6 62.87 -16.40 -2.38
N LYS A 7 62.18 -15.61 -1.55
CA LYS A 7 60.73 -15.75 -1.30
C LYS A 7 60.04 -14.46 -1.74
N ALA A 8 59.11 -14.55 -2.68
CA ALA A 8 58.33 -13.39 -3.08
C ALA A 8 57.44 -12.89 -1.93
N PRO A 9 57.28 -11.58 -1.72
CA PRO A 9 56.32 -11.05 -0.74
C PRO A 9 54.89 -11.37 -1.18
N THR A 10 54.00 -11.56 -0.20
CA THR A 10 52.56 -11.73 -0.41
C THR A 10 51.81 -10.48 0.07
N CYS A 11 50.48 -10.50 0.08
CA CYS A 11 49.69 -9.37 0.60
C CYS A 11 49.89 -9.17 2.11
N THR A 12 50.14 -10.25 2.85
CA THR A 12 50.23 -10.24 4.32
C THR A 12 51.63 -10.57 4.84
N GLU A 13 52.41 -11.35 4.09
CA GLU A 13 53.76 -11.75 4.49
C GLU A 13 54.84 -10.99 3.71
N LYS A 14 55.90 -10.62 4.43
CA LYS A 14 57.12 -10.11 3.83
C LYS A 14 57.85 -11.21 3.04
N GLY A 15 58.61 -10.79 2.03
CA GLY A 15 59.50 -11.66 1.26
C GLY A 15 60.97 -11.33 1.49
N TRP A 16 61.86 -11.95 0.72
CA TRP A 16 63.29 -11.66 0.73
C TRP A 16 63.94 -12.04 -0.59
N LYS A 17 65.03 -11.34 -0.94
CA LYS A 17 65.89 -11.71 -2.08
C LYS A 17 66.67 -12.99 -1.74
N ALA A 18 67.17 -13.69 -2.76
CA ALA A 18 68.10 -14.79 -2.54
C ALA A 18 69.34 -14.26 -1.79
N TYR A 19 69.82 -14.99 -0.80
CA TYR A 19 70.90 -14.53 0.08
C TYR A 19 71.80 -15.67 0.51
N GLU A 20 72.98 -15.33 1.02
CA GLU A 20 73.95 -16.30 1.52
C GLU A 20 74.26 -16.08 3.00
N THR A 21 74.50 -17.16 3.73
CA THR A 21 74.97 -17.15 5.12
C THR A 21 76.33 -17.83 5.23
N CYS A 22 77.22 -17.26 6.03
CA CYS A 22 78.49 -17.93 6.34
C CYS A 22 78.25 -19.02 7.39
N SER A 23 78.65 -20.27 7.11
CA SER A 23 78.52 -21.37 8.09
C SER A 23 79.51 -21.30 9.24
N ARG A 24 80.41 -20.30 9.25
CA ARG A 24 81.49 -20.13 10.23
C ARG A 24 81.43 -18.81 11.01
N CYS A 25 80.55 -17.87 10.64
CA CYS A 25 80.36 -16.58 11.32
C CYS A 25 78.99 -15.95 10.98
N ASP A 26 78.60 -14.88 11.66
CA ASP A 26 77.27 -14.26 11.56
C ASP A 26 77.05 -13.36 10.32
N HIS A 27 77.90 -13.47 9.30
CA HIS A 27 77.73 -12.66 8.08
C HIS A 27 76.57 -13.19 7.22
N THR A 28 75.67 -12.28 6.81
CA THR A 28 74.54 -12.55 5.93
C THR A 28 74.30 -11.41 4.96
N THR A 29 73.90 -11.72 3.72
CA THR A 29 73.49 -10.74 2.71
C THR A 29 71.96 -10.54 2.68
N TYR A 30 71.25 -10.98 3.72
CA TYR A 30 69.80 -10.95 3.80
C TYR A 30 69.22 -9.56 3.53
N THR A 31 68.26 -9.49 2.60
CA THR A 31 67.54 -8.26 2.26
C THR A 31 66.04 -8.57 2.24
N GLU A 32 65.31 -8.00 3.20
CA GLU A 32 63.86 -8.13 3.33
C GLU A 32 63.12 -7.30 2.28
N LEU A 33 62.00 -7.83 1.80
CA LEU A 33 61.05 -7.13 0.93
C LEU A 33 59.74 -6.95 1.71
N PRO A 34 59.17 -5.72 1.78
CA PRO A 34 57.92 -5.50 2.49
C PRO A 34 56.77 -6.30 1.86
N ALA A 35 55.75 -6.61 2.67
CA ALA A 35 54.50 -7.18 2.16
C ALA A 35 53.87 -6.21 1.14
N LEU A 36 53.19 -6.77 0.14
CA LEU A 36 52.57 -5.99 -0.94
C LEU A 36 51.35 -5.19 -0.48
N ASN A 37 50.79 -5.52 0.69
CA ASN A 37 49.47 -5.10 1.16
C ASN A 37 48.35 -5.48 0.18
N HIS A 38 47.11 -5.35 0.64
CA HIS A 38 45.95 -5.61 -0.20
C HIS A 38 45.71 -4.46 -1.18
N ASP A 39 45.27 -4.83 -2.38
CA ASP A 39 44.86 -3.91 -3.45
C ASP A 39 43.40 -4.22 -3.79
N TYR A 40 42.49 -3.71 -2.94
CA TYR A 40 41.06 -3.99 -3.03
C TYR A 40 40.39 -3.20 -4.16
N GLN A 41 39.64 -3.93 -4.96
CA GLN A 41 38.72 -3.39 -5.97
C GLN A 41 37.29 -3.49 -5.44
N ALA A 42 36.51 -2.42 -5.61
CA ALA A 42 35.15 -2.33 -5.11
C ALA A 42 34.13 -2.63 -6.20
N VAL A 43 33.13 -3.45 -5.89
CA VAL A 43 31.94 -3.70 -6.71
C VAL A 43 30.71 -3.47 -5.84
N THR A 44 29.91 -2.48 -6.20
CA THR A 44 28.68 -2.15 -5.46
C THR A 44 27.51 -2.98 -5.98
N VAL A 45 26.77 -3.57 -5.04
CA VAL A 45 25.48 -4.20 -5.25
C VAL A 45 24.41 -3.21 -4.77
N GLU A 46 23.55 -2.76 -5.68
CA GLU A 46 22.49 -1.81 -5.35
C GLU A 46 21.40 -2.46 -4.48
N PRO A 47 20.77 -1.70 -3.56
CA PRO A 47 19.64 -2.18 -2.78
C PRO A 47 18.41 -2.44 -3.67
N THR A 48 17.57 -3.39 -3.27
CA THR A 48 16.28 -3.68 -3.91
C THR A 48 15.13 -3.27 -3.00
N CYS A 49 13.88 -3.59 -3.36
CA CYS A 49 12.73 -3.37 -2.48
C CYS A 49 12.85 -4.13 -1.15
N GLU A 50 13.47 -5.32 -1.18
CA GLU A 50 13.42 -6.31 -0.10
C GLU A 50 14.81 -6.66 0.46
N THR A 51 15.88 -6.24 -0.22
CA THR A 51 17.26 -6.56 0.18
C THR A 51 18.11 -5.31 0.24
N ASP A 52 18.92 -5.21 1.29
CA ASP A 52 19.94 -4.18 1.41
C ASP A 52 20.98 -4.31 0.29
N GLY A 53 21.54 -3.17 -0.10
CA GLY A 53 22.73 -3.08 -0.94
C GLY A 53 24.00 -3.10 -0.10
N TYR A 54 25.14 -3.34 -0.74
CA TYR A 54 26.44 -3.39 -0.08
C TYR A 54 27.56 -3.29 -1.12
N THR A 55 28.79 -3.04 -0.67
CA THR A 55 29.97 -3.06 -1.54
C THR A 55 30.86 -4.26 -1.22
N ILE A 56 31.22 -5.02 -2.26
CA ILE A 56 32.17 -6.13 -2.19
C ILE A 56 33.56 -5.57 -2.51
N PHE A 57 34.49 -5.72 -1.59
CA PHE A 57 35.90 -5.40 -1.79
C PHE A 57 36.67 -6.69 -2.05
N THR A 58 37.31 -6.80 -3.22
CA THR A 58 38.10 -7.99 -3.59
C THR A 58 39.53 -7.60 -3.97
N CYS A 59 40.53 -8.19 -3.31
CA CYS A 59 41.93 -7.93 -3.57
C CYS A 59 42.34 -8.49 -4.94
N SER A 60 42.88 -7.65 -5.82
CA SER A 60 43.33 -8.03 -7.17
C SER A 60 44.42 -9.11 -7.13
N ARG A 61 45.24 -9.11 -6.07
CA ARG A 61 46.44 -9.94 -5.89
C ARG A 61 46.14 -11.31 -5.29
N CYS A 62 45.54 -11.35 -4.10
CA CYS A 62 45.35 -12.59 -3.33
C CYS A 62 43.92 -13.13 -3.34
N LYS A 63 42.98 -12.41 -3.96
CA LYS A 63 41.54 -12.75 -4.03
C LYS A 63 40.82 -12.78 -2.67
N ASP A 64 41.46 -12.29 -1.62
CA ASP A 64 40.79 -12.01 -0.36
C ASP A 64 39.63 -11.03 -0.58
N SER A 65 38.50 -11.25 0.10
CA SER A 65 37.30 -10.44 -0.11
C SER A 65 36.51 -10.24 1.17
N TYR A 66 35.93 -9.04 1.31
CA TYR A 66 34.98 -8.71 2.38
C TYR A 66 33.87 -7.80 1.85
N THR A 67 32.77 -7.70 2.58
CA THR A 67 31.67 -6.77 2.30
C THR A 67 31.63 -5.66 3.33
N ALA A 68 31.34 -4.43 2.90
CA ALA A 68 31.15 -3.28 3.77
C ALA A 68 30.16 -2.28 3.13
N ASP A 69 29.96 -1.15 3.79
CA ASP A 69 29.09 -0.05 3.34
C ASP A 69 27.66 -0.50 3.01
N PRO A 70 26.92 -1.06 3.99
CA PRO A 70 25.53 -1.46 3.77
C PRO A 70 24.66 -0.25 3.47
N THR A 71 23.74 -0.41 2.54
CA THR A 71 22.70 0.57 2.22
C THR A 71 21.34 -0.07 2.39
N ASP A 72 20.48 0.53 3.19
CA ASP A 72 19.16 -0.01 3.50
C ASP A 72 18.33 -0.28 2.22
N GLN A 73 17.53 -1.33 2.27
CA GLN A 73 16.55 -1.65 1.25
C GLN A 73 15.63 -0.45 0.93
N LEU A 74 15.20 -0.39 -0.33
CA LEU A 74 14.42 0.74 -0.86
C LEU A 74 12.95 0.76 -0.43
N GLY A 75 12.44 -0.39 0.02
CA GLY A 75 11.01 -0.60 0.24
C GLY A 75 10.16 -0.57 -1.04
N HIS A 76 8.88 -0.90 -0.90
CA HIS A 76 7.92 -0.85 -2.00
C HIS A 76 7.39 0.56 -2.21
N GLN A 77 7.21 0.93 -3.48
CA GLN A 77 6.54 2.16 -3.88
C GLN A 77 5.21 1.79 -4.54
N PHE A 78 4.14 1.80 -3.77
CA PHE A 78 2.82 1.44 -4.27
C PHE A 78 2.17 2.57 -5.07
N GLY A 79 1.43 2.19 -6.11
CA GLY A 79 0.54 3.08 -6.84
C GLY A 79 -0.79 3.33 -6.12
N ALA A 80 -1.82 3.66 -6.89
CA ALA A 80 -3.17 3.76 -6.36
C ALA A 80 -3.68 2.38 -5.89
N TRP A 81 -4.30 2.35 -4.72
CA TRP A 81 -4.88 1.14 -4.14
C TRP A 81 -6.26 0.92 -4.72
N SER A 82 -6.55 -0.30 -5.14
CA SER A 82 -7.88 -0.65 -5.67
C SER A 82 -8.51 -1.77 -4.85
N PRO A 83 -9.83 -1.75 -4.62
CA PRO A 83 -10.50 -2.83 -3.90
C PRO A 83 -10.50 -4.10 -4.73
N ASN A 84 -10.16 -5.23 -4.11
CA ASN A 84 -10.10 -6.53 -4.78
C ASN A 84 -11.42 -7.33 -4.70
N GLY A 85 -12.48 -6.75 -4.12
CA GLY A 85 -13.78 -7.40 -3.95
C GLY A 85 -13.85 -8.44 -2.82
N THR A 86 -12.76 -8.74 -2.13
CA THR A 86 -12.70 -9.75 -1.05
C THR A 86 -12.58 -9.13 0.34
N GLY A 87 -12.84 -7.83 0.48
CA GLY A 87 -12.63 -7.12 1.75
C GLY A 87 -11.25 -6.51 1.93
N SER A 88 -10.40 -6.56 0.91
CA SER A 88 -9.07 -5.97 0.93
C SER A 88 -8.88 -5.03 -0.26
N GLN A 89 -7.85 -4.20 -0.18
CA GLN A 89 -7.37 -3.38 -1.28
C GLN A 89 -5.96 -3.84 -1.62
N SER A 90 -5.62 -3.77 -2.90
CA SER A 90 -4.29 -4.12 -3.38
C SER A 90 -3.71 -3.03 -4.27
N ALA A 91 -2.38 -2.91 -4.25
CA ALA A 91 -1.63 -2.05 -5.14
C ALA A 91 -0.33 -2.75 -5.54
N ASP A 92 0.02 -2.65 -6.81
CA ASP A 92 1.29 -3.15 -7.31
C ASP A 92 2.42 -2.15 -7.03
N CYS A 93 3.61 -2.67 -6.75
CA CYS A 93 4.82 -1.88 -6.64
C CYS A 93 5.19 -1.32 -8.02
N LEU A 94 5.42 -0.01 -8.10
CA LEU A 94 5.76 0.69 -9.34
C LEU A 94 7.27 0.71 -9.65
N ARG A 95 8.11 0.19 -8.76
CA ARG A 95 9.55 0.09 -9.00
C ARG A 95 9.82 -0.93 -10.10
N GLN A 96 10.67 -0.57 -11.06
CA GLN A 96 11.03 -1.44 -12.18
C GLN A 96 11.60 -2.77 -11.70
N GLY A 97 11.10 -3.88 -12.26
CA GLY A 97 11.54 -5.24 -11.90
C GLY A 97 10.95 -5.79 -10.60
N CYS A 98 10.10 -5.04 -9.89
CA CYS A 98 9.41 -5.53 -8.69
C CYS A 98 8.02 -6.06 -9.06
N ALA A 99 7.75 -7.34 -8.77
CA ALA A 99 6.44 -7.99 -8.98
C ALA A 99 5.59 -8.07 -7.70
N HIS A 100 5.95 -7.30 -6.67
CA HIS A 100 5.27 -7.34 -5.39
C HIS A 100 3.92 -6.59 -5.46
N THR A 101 2.85 -7.28 -5.05
CA THR A 101 1.52 -6.70 -4.86
C THR A 101 1.25 -6.58 -3.37
N GLY A 102 1.13 -5.36 -2.88
CA GLY A 102 0.72 -5.11 -1.50
C GLY A 102 -0.77 -5.39 -1.32
N SER A 103 -1.15 -5.88 -0.13
CA SER A 103 -2.55 -6.10 0.25
C SER A 103 -2.80 -5.55 1.66
N THR A 104 -3.91 -4.85 1.84
CA THR A 104 -4.35 -4.34 3.13
C THR A 104 -5.86 -4.44 3.25
N ASP A 105 -6.40 -4.54 4.47
CA ASP A 105 -7.84 -4.60 4.65
C ASP A 105 -8.52 -3.31 4.17
N CYS A 106 -9.69 -3.47 3.57
CA CYS A 106 -10.53 -2.34 3.23
C CYS A 106 -10.89 -1.54 4.48
N ARG A 107 -11.00 -0.22 4.35
CA ARG A 107 -11.59 0.60 5.41
C ARG A 107 -13.07 0.23 5.55
N LYS A 108 -13.42 -0.35 6.70
CA LYS A 108 -14.77 -0.73 7.09
C LYS A 108 -15.38 0.32 8.01
N PHE A 109 -16.70 0.46 7.95
CA PHE A 109 -17.48 1.32 8.82
C PHE A 109 -18.57 0.51 9.50
N THR A 110 -18.81 0.81 10.76
CA THR A 110 -19.82 0.14 11.57
C THR A 110 -20.94 1.11 11.89
N PHE A 111 -22.17 0.70 11.59
CA PHE A 111 -23.39 1.41 11.95
C PHE A 111 -24.23 0.54 12.87
N ARG A 112 -24.94 1.17 13.81
CA ARG A 112 -25.97 0.48 14.60
C ARG A 112 -27.32 0.61 13.91
N THR A 113 -28.08 -0.48 13.84
CA THR A 113 -29.46 -0.47 13.34
C THR A 113 -30.41 -0.04 14.47
N ALA A 114 -31.68 0.26 14.15
CA ALA A 114 -32.67 0.60 15.18
C ALA A 114 -33.01 -0.61 16.07
N GLU A 115 -32.80 -1.82 15.56
CA GLU A 115 -33.02 -3.09 16.25
C GLU A 115 -31.88 -3.43 17.23
N GLY A 116 -30.83 -2.62 17.27
CA GLY A 116 -29.65 -2.85 18.11
C GLY A 116 -28.60 -3.78 17.49
N GLU A 117 -28.76 -4.14 16.22
CA GLU A 117 -27.77 -4.91 15.47
C GLU A 117 -26.67 -4.01 14.92
N THR A 118 -25.51 -4.58 14.59
CA THR A 118 -24.40 -3.84 13.97
C THR A 118 -24.22 -4.27 12.54
N LEU A 119 -24.15 -3.29 11.63
CA LEU A 119 -23.77 -3.50 10.25
C LEU A 119 -22.35 -2.96 10.02
N THR A 120 -21.39 -3.86 9.82
CA THR A 120 -20.01 -3.50 9.43
C THR A 120 -19.78 -3.85 7.96
N PHE A 121 -19.36 -2.86 7.16
CA PHE A 121 -19.11 -3.05 5.73
C PHE A 121 -18.06 -2.09 5.17
N CYS A 122 -17.48 -2.44 4.03
CA CYS A 122 -16.67 -1.54 3.22
C CYS A 122 -17.54 -0.88 2.14
N PRO A 123 -17.66 0.46 2.13
CA PRO A 123 -18.44 1.16 1.10
C PRO A 123 -17.81 1.09 -0.30
N VAL A 124 -16.51 0.81 -0.40
CA VAL A 124 -15.81 0.79 -1.69
C VAL A 124 -15.96 -0.55 -2.40
N CYS A 125 -15.69 -1.68 -1.72
CA CYS A 125 -15.82 -3.02 -2.30
C CYS A 125 -17.17 -3.70 -2.04
N GLY A 126 -17.93 -3.23 -1.05
CA GLY A 126 -19.25 -3.78 -0.70
C GLY A 126 -19.23 -4.96 0.26
N GLN A 127 -18.06 -5.49 0.64
CA GLN A 127 -17.98 -6.58 1.62
C GLN A 127 -18.63 -6.15 2.94
N ALA A 128 -19.50 -6.99 3.49
CA ALA A 128 -20.10 -6.83 4.81
C ALA A 128 -19.77 -8.03 5.70
N GLU A 129 -19.61 -7.80 7.01
CA GLU A 129 -19.28 -8.86 7.97
C GLU A 129 -20.53 -9.53 8.55
N ASN A 130 -21.58 -8.74 8.78
CA ASN A 130 -22.78 -9.15 9.52
C ASN A 130 -24.03 -9.09 8.64
N ALA A 131 -23.86 -8.95 7.32
CA ALA A 131 -24.95 -8.89 6.35
C ALA A 131 -24.51 -9.42 4.98
N ALA A 132 -25.47 -9.58 4.08
CA ALA A 132 -25.19 -9.85 2.68
C ALA A 132 -24.36 -8.71 2.06
N GLN A 133 -23.44 -9.08 1.16
CA GLN A 133 -22.60 -8.15 0.41
C GLN A 133 -23.44 -7.08 -0.29
N LEU A 134 -22.95 -5.84 -0.27
CA LEU A 134 -23.57 -4.72 -0.96
C LEU A 134 -23.07 -4.66 -2.40
N GLU A 135 -23.96 -4.90 -3.34
CA GLU A 135 -23.70 -4.87 -4.78
C GLU A 135 -23.73 -3.44 -5.32
N LYS A 136 -22.85 -3.15 -6.28
CA LYS A 136 -22.72 -1.80 -6.85
C LYS A 136 -23.91 -1.44 -7.71
N ILE A 137 -24.40 -0.21 -7.56
CA ILE A 137 -25.44 0.37 -8.40
C ILE A 137 -24.75 1.20 -9.48
N GLU A 138 -24.50 0.60 -10.64
CA GLU A 138 -23.79 1.26 -11.76
C GLU A 138 -24.53 2.50 -12.29
N ALA A 139 -25.85 2.58 -12.10
CA ALA A 139 -26.66 3.71 -12.57
C ALA A 139 -26.66 4.92 -11.59
N ALA A 140 -26.01 4.80 -10.43
CA ALA A 140 -25.96 5.88 -9.45
C ALA A 140 -25.04 7.01 -9.95
N THR A 141 -25.50 8.24 -9.81
CA THR A 141 -24.74 9.44 -10.22
C THR A 141 -24.85 10.49 -9.14
N ALA A 142 -23.81 11.32 -8.96
CA ALA A 142 -23.83 12.38 -7.97
C ALA A 142 -23.13 13.64 -8.45
N TRP A 143 -23.55 14.80 -7.93
CA TRP A 143 -22.92 16.09 -8.21
C TRP A 143 -23.02 17.01 -7.00
N ALA A 144 -22.07 17.95 -6.89
CA ALA A 144 -22.11 18.96 -5.84
C ALA A 144 -23.31 19.90 -6.04
N ASN A 145 -24.09 20.11 -4.99
CA ASN A 145 -25.11 21.15 -4.91
C ASN A 145 -24.57 22.40 -4.19
N SER A 146 -23.68 22.20 -3.22
CA SER A 146 -22.88 23.24 -2.59
C SER A 146 -21.58 22.63 -2.05
N GLY A 147 -20.52 23.44 -1.90
CA GLY A 147 -19.20 22.97 -1.48
C GLY A 147 -18.41 22.32 -2.61
N SER A 148 -17.50 21.41 -2.27
CA SER A 148 -16.66 20.67 -3.24
C SER A 148 -16.91 19.17 -3.15
N LEU A 149 -16.95 18.52 -4.32
CA LEU A 149 -16.92 17.08 -4.48
C LEU A 149 -15.67 16.76 -5.29
N SER A 150 -14.65 16.20 -4.64
CA SER A 150 -13.37 15.86 -5.28
C SER A 150 -13.38 14.53 -6.03
N ALA A 151 -14.38 13.68 -5.77
CA ALA A 151 -14.53 12.40 -6.43
C ALA A 151 -15.26 12.56 -7.77
N GLU A 152 -14.69 11.96 -8.82
CA GLU A 152 -15.37 11.81 -10.11
C GLU A 152 -16.51 10.79 -10.03
N ASP A 153 -16.43 9.85 -9.07
CA ASP A 153 -17.36 8.73 -8.94
C ASP A 153 -18.03 8.66 -7.57
N VAL A 154 -19.34 8.38 -7.60
CA VAL A 154 -20.11 7.96 -6.44
C VAL A 154 -20.14 6.44 -6.38
N THR A 155 -19.87 5.89 -5.21
CA THR A 155 -19.99 4.47 -4.93
C THR A 155 -21.26 4.24 -4.13
N ALA A 156 -22.36 3.98 -4.84
CA ALA A 156 -23.62 3.53 -4.25
C ALA A 156 -23.70 2.01 -4.33
N ARG A 157 -24.01 1.34 -3.21
CA ARG A 157 -24.10 -0.12 -3.14
C ARG A 157 -25.27 -0.58 -2.29
N THR A 158 -25.94 -1.66 -2.65
CA THR A 158 -27.12 -2.16 -1.95
C THR A 158 -27.16 -3.69 -1.86
N ASN A 159 -27.81 -4.20 -0.83
CA ASN A 159 -28.21 -5.61 -0.74
C ASN A 159 -29.75 -5.78 -0.70
N GLY A 160 -30.50 -4.74 -1.11
CA GLY A 160 -31.96 -4.70 -1.11
C GLY A 160 -32.61 -4.27 0.21
N GLU A 161 -31.90 -4.39 1.33
CA GLU A 161 -32.30 -3.83 2.64
C GLU A 161 -31.56 -2.55 2.98
N TYR A 162 -30.24 -2.54 2.74
CA TYR A 162 -29.38 -1.39 3.00
C TYR A 162 -28.85 -0.81 1.71
N LEU A 163 -28.61 0.50 1.72
CA LEU A 163 -27.90 1.24 0.69
C LEU A 163 -26.78 2.04 1.35
N SER A 164 -25.54 1.82 0.92
CA SER A 164 -24.42 2.66 1.29
C SER A 164 -24.07 3.61 0.16
N VAL A 165 -23.72 4.85 0.49
CA VAL A 165 -23.24 5.85 -0.46
C VAL A 165 -21.95 6.44 0.06
N ALA A 166 -20.90 6.37 -0.75
CA ALA A 166 -19.62 6.97 -0.47
C ALA A 166 -19.01 7.56 -1.75
N PHE A 167 -17.89 8.26 -1.58
CA PHE A 167 -17.17 8.91 -2.67
C PHE A 167 -15.72 8.49 -2.61
N GLU A 168 -15.14 8.14 -3.75
CA GLU A 168 -13.78 7.62 -3.79
C GLU A 168 -13.00 8.14 -4.99
N THR A 169 -11.69 8.11 -4.86
CA THR A 169 -10.76 8.42 -5.95
C THR A 169 -9.65 7.39 -5.89
N ALA A 170 -9.65 6.47 -6.85
CA ALA A 170 -8.69 5.39 -6.96
C ALA A 170 -8.58 4.58 -5.64
N GLY A 171 -9.71 4.01 -5.21
CA GLY A 171 -9.92 3.21 -4.00
C GLY A 171 -9.92 3.99 -2.68
N SER A 172 -9.48 5.25 -2.69
CA SER A 172 -9.39 6.06 -1.48
C SER A 172 -10.67 6.85 -1.23
N LEU A 173 -11.29 6.66 -0.08
CA LEU A 173 -12.48 7.41 0.33
C LEU A 173 -12.17 8.91 0.46
N THR A 174 -13.03 9.73 -0.15
CA THR A 174 -12.98 11.18 -0.07
C THR A 174 -14.13 11.69 0.80
N GLN A 175 -13.89 12.77 1.55
CA GLN A 175 -14.91 13.41 2.38
C GLN A 175 -15.51 14.60 1.60
N PRO A 176 -16.80 14.57 1.23
CA PRO A 176 -17.47 15.74 0.69
C PRO A 176 -17.57 16.85 1.73
N THR A 177 -17.47 18.12 1.32
CA THR A 177 -17.47 19.28 2.23
C THR A 177 -18.79 20.05 2.26
N GLY A 178 -19.82 19.59 1.55
CA GLY A 178 -21.07 20.32 1.40
C GLY A 178 -22.27 19.43 1.11
N ARG A 179 -23.23 19.95 0.36
CA ARG A 179 -24.42 19.17 -0.03
C ARG A 179 -24.21 18.52 -1.38
N VAL A 180 -24.54 17.24 -1.45
CA VAL A 180 -24.38 16.42 -2.66
C VAL A 180 -25.75 15.96 -3.12
N ARG A 181 -26.02 16.10 -4.42
CA ARG A 181 -27.20 15.50 -5.05
C ARG A 181 -26.84 14.10 -5.48
N LEU A 182 -27.59 13.12 -5.02
CA LEU A 182 -27.46 11.72 -5.41
C LEU A 182 -28.68 11.33 -6.25
N ALA A 183 -28.47 10.87 -7.46
CA ALA A 183 -29.51 10.32 -8.31
C ALA A 183 -29.42 8.79 -8.35
N LEU A 184 -30.51 8.13 -7.96
CA LEU A 184 -30.69 6.67 -7.97
C LEU A 184 -31.77 6.27 -8.99
N PRO A 185 -31.71 5.06 -9.56
CA PRO A 185 -32.77 4.57 -10.44
C PRO A 185 -34.07 4.34 -9.65
N ALA A 186 -35.22 4.80 -10.17
CA ALA A 186 -36.49 4.73 -9.44
C ALA A 186 -36.93 3.29 -9.10
N GLY A 187 -36.64 2.32 -9.97
CA GLY A 187 -36.94 0.90 -9.72
C GLY A 187 -36.27 0.32 -8.47
N LEU A 188 -35.19 0.94 -7.97
CA LEU A 188 -34.55 0.54 -6.72
C LEU A 188 -35.49 0.67 -5.50
N LEU A 189 -36.38 1.66 -5.55
CA LEU A 189 -37.26 2.03 -4.45
C LEU A 189 -38.73 1.78 -4.76
N GLU A 190 -39.04 0.89 -5.70
CA GLU A 190 -40.42 0.53 -6.01
C GLU A 190 -41.12 0.01 -4.73
N GLY A 191 -42.07 0.80 -4.21
CA GLY A 191 -42.76 0.51 -2.96
C GLY A 191 -41.93 0.67 -1.67
N LYS A 192 -40.78 1.36 -1.72
CA LYS A 192 -39.90 1.56 -0.54
C LYS A 192 -39.54 3.04 -0.35
N LYS A 193 -39.32 3.44 0.89
CA LYS A 193 -38.71 4.73 1.26
C LYS A 193 -37.27 4.56 1.70
N LEU A 194 -36.49 5.61 1.49
CA LEU A 194 -35.11 5.67 1.93
C LEU A 194 -35.03 6.36 3.30
N VAL A 195 -34.46 5.66 4.27
CA VAL A 195 -34.30 6.16 5.64
C VAL A 195 -32.81 6.18 5.96
N ARG A 196 -32.24 7.36 6.19
CA ARG A 196 -30.84 7.50 6.61
C ARG A 196 -30.66 6.92 8.01
N ILE A 197 -29.61 6.14 8.19
CA ILE A 197 -29.12 5.64 9.49
C ILE A 197 -27.87 6.43 9.85
N ALA A 198 -27.92 7.18 10.95
CA ALA A 198 -26.73 7.79 11.54
C ALA A 198 -25.90 6.74 12.32
N PRO A 199 -24.61 6.99 12.60
CA PRO A 199 -23.74 6.01 13.27
C PRO A 199 -24.22 5.57 14.65
N ASP A 200 -24.95 6.44 15.36
CA ASP A 200 -25.59 6.18 16.65
C ASP A 200 -26.87 5.33 16.55
N GLY A 201 -27.35 5.05 15.34
CA GLY A 201 -28.57 4.32 15.03
C GLY A 201 -29.81 5.20 14.84
N THR A 202 -29.68 6.52 14.96
CA THR A 202 -30.79 7.44 14.71
C THR A 202 -31.24 7.35 13.24
N GLN A 203 -32.56 7.26 13.03
CA GLN A 203 -33.15 7.12 11.70
C GLN A 203 -33.86 8.40 11.25
N THR A 204 -33.67 8.79 9.99
CA THR A 204 -34.32 9.97 9.40
C THR A 204 -34.79 9.67 7.99
N GLU A 205 -36.07 9.87 7.70
CA GLU A 205 -36.61 9.69 6.36
C GLU A 205 -36.03 10.74 5.41
N MET A 206 -35.63 10.30 4.22
CA MET A 206 -34.99 11.15 3.23
C MET A 206 -36.00 11.61 2.18
N PRO A 207 -36.26 12.93 2.07
CA PRO A 207 -37.07 13.45 0.98
C PRO A 207 -36.32 13.30 -0.35
N PHE A 208 -37.07 13.13 -1.44
CA PHE A 208 -36.51 13.06 -2.79
C PHE A 208 -37.36 13.82 -3.79
N GLU A 209 -36.70 14.22 -4.87
CA GLU A 209 -37.31 14.76 -6.07
C GLU A 209 -37.31 13.68 -7.15
N THR A 210 -38.30 13.71 -8.05
CA THR A 210 -38.36 12.76 -9.18
C THR A 210 -38.05 13.51 -10.47
N GLU A 211 -37.05 13.05 -11.22
CA GLU A 211 -36.68 13.66 -12.50
C GLU A 211 -36.28 12.57 -13.51
N ARG A 212 -36.96 12.52 -14.67
CA ARG A 212 -36.64 11.60 -15.79
C ARG A 212 -36.46 10.13 -15.36
N GLY A 213 -37.29 9.63 -14.45
CA GLY A 213 -37.21 8.24 -13.96
C GLY A 213 -36.10 7.97 -12.94
N LYS A 214 -35.45 9.03 -12.41
CA LYS A 214 -34.50 8.96 -11.31
C LYS A 214 -35.08 9.62 -10.05
N LEU A 215 -34.65 9.12 -8.91
CA LEU A 215 -34.93 9.68 -7.59
C LEU A 215 -33.70 10.45 -7.13
N ILE A 216 -33.86 11.75 -6.90
CA ILE A 216 -32.78 12.67 -6.54
C ILE A 216 -32.88 12.99 -5.04
N TYR A 217 -31.86 12.59 -4.29
CA TYR A 217 -31.70 12.84 -2.87
C TYR A 217 -30.70 13.97 -2.64
N THR A 218 -30.93 14.78 -1.62
CA THR A 218 -29.93 15.74 -1.13
C THR A 218 -29.26 15.18 0.12
N LEU A 219 -27.97 14.87 0.00
CA LEU A 219 -27.14 14.39 1.09
C LEU A 219 -26.36 15.55 1.70
N ASP A 220 -26.45 15.73 3.02
CA ASP A 220 -25.77 16.82 3.71
C ASP A 220 -24.51 16.32 4.42
N PHE A 221 -23.34 16.64 3.85
CA PHE A 221 -22.03 16.30 4.43
C PHE A 221 -21.38 17.46 5.20
N VAL A 222 -22.03 18.62 5.34
CA VAL A 222 -21.42 19.83 5.92
C VAL A 222 -20.81 19.57 7.31
N ASN A 223 -21.48 18.75 8.12
CA ASN A 223 -21.02 18.35 9.46
C ASN A 223 -20.90 16.83 9.60
N SER A 224 -20.66 16.11 8.49
CA SER A 224 -20.54 14.65 8.54
C SER A 224 -19.14 14.24 8.98
N GLU A 225 -19.05 13.47 10.07
CA GLU A 225 -17.79 12.89 10.55
C GLU A 225 -17.31 11.72 9.68
N LEU A 226 -18.21 11.14 8.88
CA LEU A 226 -17.92 9.99 8.04
C LEU A 226 -18.01 10.36 6.54
N PRO A 227 -17.16 9.75 5.69
CA PRO A 227 -17.20 9.89 4.24
C PRO A 227 -18.25 8.98 3.58
N VAL A 228 -19.04 8.28 4.38
CA VAL A 228 -20.07 7.32 3.98
C VAL A 228 -21.38 7.63 4.68
N MET A 229 -22.49 7.50 3.95
CA MET A 229 -23.83 7.47 4.51
C MET A 229 -24.45 6.10 4.30
N LEU A 230 -25.15 5.62 5.33
CA LEU A 230 -25.93 4.40 5.28
C LEU A 230 -27.43 4.75 5.27
N PHE A 231 -28.18 4.00 4.49
CA PHE A 231 -29.62 4.08 4.40
C PHE A 231 -30.23 2.70 4.51
N ARG A 232 -31.46 2.65 5.04
CA ARG A 232 -32.35 1.49 4.99
C ARG A 232 -33.45 1.73 3.96
N LEU A 233 -33.74 0.70 3.18
CA LEU A 233 -34.86 0.65 2.26
C LEU A 233 -36.05 0.05 3.00
N VAL A 234 -36.95 0.90 3.47
CA VAL A 234 -38.11 0.48 4.27
C VAL A 234 -39.33 0.37 3.35
N PRO A 235 -40.05 -0.77 3.33
CA PRO A 235 -41.31 -0.87 2.59
C PRO A 235 -42.29 0.24 3.00
N GLN A 236 -42.86 0.93 2.02
CA GLN A 236 -44.02 1.78 2.25
C GLN A 236 -45.26 0.89 2.16
N THR A 237 -45.97 0.69 3.27
CA THR A 237 -47.32 0.12 3.21
C THR A 237 -48.18 1.06 2.39
N ALA A 238 -48.70 0.57 1.26
CA ALA A 238 -49.74 1.26 0.52
C ALA A 238 -50.88 1.57 1.49
N ALA A 239 -51.28 2.83 1.60
CA ALA A 239 -52.54 3.16 2.24
C ALA A 239 -53.64 2.44 1.46
N LEU A 240 -54.30 1.49 2.12
CA LEU A 240 -55.56 0.88 1.65
C LEU A 240 -56.64 1.96 1.51
#